data_AF-A0A523DJV8-F1
#
_entry.id   AF-A0A523DJV8-F1
#
_cell.length_a   1.000
_cell.length_b   1.000
_cell.length_c   1.000
_cell.angle_alpha   90.00
_cell.angle_beta   90.00
_cell.angle_gamma   90.00
#
_symmetry.space_group_name_H-M   'P 1'
#
loop_
_entity.id
_entity.type
_entity.pdbx_description
1 polymer ?
#
loop_
_entity_poly.entity_id
_entity_poly.type
_entity_poly.pdbx_seq_one_letter_code
_entity_poly.pdbx_strand_id
1 'polypeptide(L)'
;MAQDKPYPIYTQDHLDATMKTLGPNVAGIRASLADGDFTTAKERTIRSREQLAISVTFWRDMARDDAVTLLRTALDRMDALDAALSIETVDPGAVETLATEVDAACTACHAVYREQDPVTREYRLRQSALQ
;
A
#
# COMPACT_ATOMS: atom_id res chain seq x y z
N MET A 1 -29.35 20.13 -1.54
CA MET A 1 -29.10 20.00 -0.10
C MET A 1 -28.03 18.93 0.06
N ALA A 2 -26.79 19.33 0.35
CA ALA A 2 -25.72 18.39 0.65
C ALA A 2 -25.94 17.88 2.08
N GLN A 3 -26.03 16.56 2.26
CA GLN A 3 -26.02 15.97 3.59
C GLN A 3 -24.59 16.07 4.12
N ASP A 4 -24.37 16.90 5.14
CA ASP A 4 -23.16 16.89 5.94
C ASP A 4 -23.01 15.51 6.57
N LYS A 5 -22.09 14.69 6.05
CA LYS A 5 -21.68 13.46 6.74
C LYS A 5 -20.88 13.89 7.98
N PRO A 6 -21.28 13.51 9.21
CA PRO A 6 -20.71 14.02 10.46
C PRO A 6 -19.34 13.43 10.84
N TYR A 7 -18.71 12.67 9.94
CA TYR A 7 -17.42 12.02 10.18
C TYR A 7 -16.39 12.52 9.16
N PRO A 8 -15.10 12.64 9.54
CA PRO A 8 -14.07 13.01 8.59
C PRO A 8 -14.07 11.98 7.46
N ILE A 9 -14.55 12.40 6.28
CA ILE A 9 -14.46 11.60 5.07
C ILE A 9 -12.97 11.42 4.81
N TYR A 10 -12.52 10.17 4.66
CA TYR A 10 -11.16 9.94 4.22
C TYR A 10 -11.09 10.42 2.76
N THR A 11 -10.59 11.64 2.55
CA THR A 11 -10.61 12.33 1.26
C THR A 11 -9.51 11.82 0.33
N GLN A 12 -9.54 12.27 -0.92
CA GLN A 12 -8.45 12.05 -1.86
C GLN A 12 -7.10 12.61 -1.35
N ASP A 13 -7.10 13.75 -0.65
CA ASP A 13 -5.89 14.32 -0.09
C ASP A 13 -5.32 13.45 1.03
N HIS A 14 -6.18 12.85 1.86
CA HIS A 14 -5.75 11.87 2.86
C HIS A 14 -5.14 10.62 2.21
N LEU A 15 -5.72 10.15 1.09
CA LEU A 15 -5.17 9.03 0.32
C LEU A 15 -3.79 9.39 -0.26
N ASP A 16 -3.66 10.53 -0.92
CA ASP A 16 -2.40 10.98 -1.51
C ASP A 16 -1.30 11.11 -0.45
N ALA A 17 -1.60 11.74 0.68
CA ALA A 17 -0.67 11.86 1.80
C ALA A 17 -0.25 10.48 2.33
N THR A 18 -1.20 9.56 2.49
CA THR A 18 -0.92 8.18 2.94
C THR A 18 -0.01 7.45 1.96
N MET A 19 -0.26 7.56 0.65
CA MET A 19 0.57 6.92 -0.38
C MET A 19 1.98 7.51 -0.45
N LYS A 20 2.13 8.82 -0.23
CA LYS A 20 3.44 9.48 -0.14
C LYS A 20 4.26 9.01 1.07
N THR A 21 3.61 8.67 2.18
CA THR A 21 4.28 8.05 3.33
C THR A 21 4.54 6.56 3.13
N LEU A 22 3.60 5.85 2.52
CA LEU A 22 3.69 4.40 2.29
C LEU A 22 4.80 4.03 1.30
N GLY A 23 4.91 4.73 0.18
CA GLY A 23 5.87 4.42 -0.89
C GLY A 23 7.32 4.25 -0.40
N PRO A 24 7.88 5.21 0.35
CA PRO A 24 9.22 5.08 0.93
C PRO A 24 9.34 3.93 1.94
N ASN A 25 8.27 3.59 2.69
CA ASN A 25 8.31 2.44 3.60
C ASN A 25 8.40 1.12 2.83
N VAL A 26 7.58 0.94 1.79
CA VAL A 26 7.60 -0.24 0.93
C VAL A 26 8.96 -0.38 0.22
N ALA A 27 9.50 0.70 -0.36
CA ALA A 27 10.83 0.68 -0.96
C ALA A 27 11.92 0.32 0.08
N GLY A 28 11.79 0.84 1.31
CA GLY A 28 12.69 0.55 2.41
C GLY A 28 12.65 -0.91 2.87
N ILE A 29 11.54 -1.64 2.69
CA ILE A 29 11.49 -3.08 2.99
C ILE A 29 12.53 -3.81 2.15
N ARG A 30 12.55 -3.60 0.82
CA ARG A 30 13.51 -4.28 -0.06
C ARG A 30 14.96 -3.93 0.25
N ALA A 31 15.23 -2.65 0.55
CA ALA A 31 16.57 -2.22 0.94
C ALA A 31 17.03 -2.96 2.22
N SER A 32 16.18 -2.99 3.25
CA SER A 32 16.50 -3.70 4.49
C SER A 32 16.67 -5.22 4.29
N LEU A 33 15.85 -5.85 3.43
CA LEU A 33 16.02 -7.26 3.10
C LEU A 33 17.35 -7.55 2.39
N ALA A 34 17.75 -6.69 1.45
CA ALA A 34 19.02 -6.82 0.73
C ALA A 34 20.24 -6.68 1.66
N ASP A 35 20.12 -5.85 2.70
CA ASP A 35 21.14 -5.65 3.72
C ASP A 35 21.12 -6.74 4.83
N GLY A 36 20.17 -7.68 4.77
CA GLY A 36 19.96 -8.69 5.82
C GLY A 36 19.39 -8.13 7.13
N ASP A 37 18.90 -6.89 7.13
CA ASP A 37 18.29 -6.24 8.28
C ASP A 37 16.80 -6.59 8.37
N PHE A 38 16.52 -7.83 8.79
CA PHE A 38 15.16 -8.36 8.92
C PHE A 38 14.34 -7.62 9.98
N THR A 39 14.97 -7.08 11.01
CA THR A 39 14.30 -6.29 12.05
C THR A 39 13.71 -5.02 11.45
N THR A 40 14.51 -4.22 10.73
CA THR A 40 14.02 -3.01 10.08
C THR A 40 13.02 -3.34 8.97
N ALA A 41 13.23 -4.41 8.20
CA ALA A 41 12.27 -4.86 7.21
C ALA A 41 10.90 -5.16 7.82
N LYS A 42 10.87 -5.80 9.00
CA LYS A 42 9.63 -6.10 9.74
C LYS A 42 8.93 -4.84 10.21
N GLU A 43 9.66 -3.92 10.85
CA GLU A 43 9.08 -2.64 11.29
C GLU A 43 8.45 -1.86 10.13
N ARG A 44 9.13 -1.82 8.98
CA ARG A 44 8.60 -1.17 7.78
C ARG A 44 7.38 -1.90 7.22
N THR A 45 7.35 -3.23 7.28
CA THR A 45 6.21 -4.04 6.84
C THR A 45 4.97 -3.74 7.68
N ILE A 46 5.12 -3.73 9.02
CA ILE A 46 4.02 -3.41 9.96
C ILE A 46 3.48 -2.00 9.70
N ARG A 47 4.37 -0.99 9.64
CA ARG A 47 3.97 0.41 9.37
C ARG A 47 3.27 0.56 8.02
N SER A 48 3.78 -0.11 6.99
CA SER A 48 3.20 -0.09 5.64
C SER A 48 1.80 -0.67 5.63
N ARG A 49 1.60 -1.80 6.32
CA ARG A 49 0.31 -2.47 6.44
C ARG A 49 -0.72 -1.60 7.14
N GLU A 50 -0.37 -0.98 8.26
CA GLU A 50 -1.26 -0.08 9.00
C GLU A 50 -1.71 1.11 8.13
N GLN A 51 -0.76 1.75 7.45
CA GLN A 51 -1.03 2.86 6.52
C GLN A 51 -1.96 2.43 5.38
N LEU A 52 -1.68 1.29 4.77
CA LEU A 52 -2.46 0.76 3.67
C LEU A 52 -3.89 0.38 4.10
N ALA A 53 -4.06 -0.20 5.29
CA ALA A 53 -5.35 -0.62 5.81
C ALA A 53 -6.32 0.55 6.02
N ILE A 54 -5.81 1.72 6.45
CA ILE A 54 -6.64 2.92 6.64
C ILE A 54 -7.26 3.37 5.31
N SER A 55 -6.55 3.19 4.19
CA SER A 55 -7.02 3.61 2.86
C SER A 55 -8.25 2.84 2.36
N VAL A 56 -8.60 1.69 2.96
CA VAL A 56 -9.80 0.91 2.60
C VAL A 56 -11.08 1.75 2.71
N THR A 57 -11.11 2.69 3.67
CA THR A 57 -12.26 3.60 3.85
C THR A 57 -12.53 4.45 2.61
N PHE A 58 -11.47 5.01 1.99
CA PHE A 58 -11.58 5.78 0.76
C PHE A 58 -12.30 4.99 -0.33
N TRP A 59 -11.83 3.77 -0.59
CA TRP A 59 -12.32 2.97 -1.71
C TRP A 59 -13.73 2.47 -1.50
N ARG A 60 -14.11 2.21 -0.25
CA ARG A 60 -15.50 1.92 0.11
C ARG A 60 -16.41 3.12 -0.12
N ASP A 61 -15.98 4.32 0.28
CA ASP A 61 -16.74 5.55 0.06
C ASP A 61 -16.89 5.88 -1.43
N MET A 62 -15.89 5.53 -2.24
CA MET A 62 -15.92 5.64 -3.70
C MET A 62 -16.64 4.48 -4.39
N ALA A 63 -17.21 3.53 -3.63
CA ALA A 63 -17.89 2.33 -4.14
C ALA A 63 -17.04 1.51 -5.14
N ARG A 64 -15.72 1.42 -4.89
CA ARG A 64 -14.75 0.68 -5.72
C ARG A 64 -14.39 -0.66 -5.11
N ASP A 65 -15.27 -1.63 -5.31
CA ASP A 65 -15.09 -2.99 -4.82
C ASP A 65 -13.84 -3.69 -5.40
N ASP A 66 -13.47 -3.34 -6.64
CA ASP A 66 -12.25 -3.82 -7.28
C ASP A 66 -10.99 -3.24 -6.61
N ALA A 67 -10.97 -1.95 -6.25
CA ALA A 67 -9.88 -1.38 -5.45
C ALA A 67 -9.78 -2.02 -4.06
N VAL A 68 -10.92 -2.24 -3.41
CA VAL A 68 -10.96 -2.91 -2.10
C VAL A 68 -10.40 -4.33 -2.20
N THR A 69 -10.67 -5.03 -3.30
CA THR A 69 -10.12 -6.38 -3.56
C THR A 69 -8.61 -6.33 -3.75
N LEU A 70 -8.10 -5.42 -4.59
CA LEU A 70 -6.66 -5.23 -4.82
C LEU A 70 -5.92 -4.84 -3.53
N LEU A 71 -6.52 -3.98 -2.71
CA LEU A 71 -5.98 -3.60 -1.41
C LEU A 71 -5.88 -4.78 -0.45
N ARG A 72 -6.92 -5.62 -0.38
CA ARG A 72 -6.90 -6.83 0.45
C ARG A 72 -5.78 -7.77 0.00
N THR A 73 -5.59 -7.96 -1.30
CA THR A 73 -4.46 -8.75 -1.81
C THR A 73 -3.12 -8.19 -1.33
N ALA A 74 -2.91 -6.87 -1.40
CA ALA A 74 -1.68 -6.26 -0.91
C ALA A 74 -1.50 -6.44 0.62
N LEU A 75 -2.58 -6.26 1.40
CA LEU A 75 -2.56 -6.48 2.86
C LEU A 75 -2.26 -7.93 3.21
N ASP A 76 -2.86 -8.90 2.52
CA ASP A 76 -2.61 -10.32 2.73
C ASP A 76 -1.14 -10.68 2.46
N ARG A 77 -0.51 -10.05 1.47
CA ARG A 77 0.93 -10.21 1.19
C ARG A 77 1.81 -9.55 2.24
N MET A 78 1.43 -8.39 2.74
CA MET A 78 2.14 -7.75 3.86
C MET A 78 2.02 -8.58 5.16
N ASP A 79 0.85 -9.18 5.41
CA ASP A 79 0.64 -10.10 6.54
C ASP A 79 1.51 -11.36 6.42
N ALA A 80 1.59 -11.95 5.22
CA ALA A 80 2.46 -13.09 4.96
C ALA A 80 3.95 -12.74 5.15
N LEU A 81 4.37 -11.55 4.70
CA LEU A 81 5.74 -11.07 4.89
C LEU A 81 6.07 -10.83 6.36
N ASP A 82 5.18 -10.19 7.12
CA ASP A 82 5.36 -9.99 8.57
C ASP A 82 5.47 -11.34 9.31
N ALA A 83 4.62 -12.31 8.96
CA ALA A 83 4.69 -13.65 9.52
C ALA A 83 6.05 -14.32 9.22
N ALA A 84 6.54 -14.23 7.98
CA ALA A 84 7.83 -14.78 7.58
C ALA A 84 9.02 -14.07 8.26
N LEU A 85 8.91 -12.77 8.55
CA LEU A 85 9.92 -12.01 9.30
C LEU A 85 9.82 -12.22 10.82
N SER A 86 8.78 -12.89 11.30
CA SER A 86 8.54 -13.15 12.73
C SER A 86 9.06 -14.50 13.21
N ILE A 87 9.54 -15.35 12.30
CA ILE A 87 10.11 -16.66 12.66
C ILE A 87 11.50 -16.50 13.26
N GLU A 88 11.91 -17.45 14.12
CA GLU A 88 13.19 -17.40 14.84
C GLU A 88 14.41 -17.34 13.89
N THR A 89 14.36 -18.08 12.79
CA THR A 89 15.39 -18.05 11.74
C THR A 89 14.72 -17.71 10.42
N VAL A 90 14.83 -16.45 10.01
CA VAL A 90 14.26 -15.94 8.76
C VAL A 90 14.91 -16.64 7.56
N ASP A 91 14.09 -17.15 6.64
CA ASP A 91 14.52 -17.63 5.33
C ASP A 91 14.63 -16.42 4.37
N PRO A 92 15.84 -16.03 3.94
CA PRO A 92 16.03 -14.86 3.07
C PRO A 92 15.32 -14.99 1.72
N GLY A 93 15.27 -16.19 1.14
CA GLY A 93 14.64 -16.43 -0.16
C GLY A 93 13.12 -16.35 -0.07
N ALA A 94 12.55 -16.83 1.03
CA ALA A 94 11.11 -16.71 1.28
C ALA A 94 10.66 -15.25 1.45
N VAL A 95 11.39 -14.46 2.26
CA VAL A 95 11.04 -13.04 2.47
C VAL A 95 11.27 -12.18 1.23
N GLU A 96 12.28 -12.48 0.40
CA GLU A 96 12.49 -11.78 -0.88
C GLU A 96 11.36 -12.07 -1.89
N THR A 97 10.91 -13.33 -1.93
CA THR A 97 9.75 -13.73 -2.74
C THR A 97 8.50 -12.97 -2.31
N LEU A 98 8.20 -12.97 -1.02
CA LEU A 98 7.04 -12.26 -0.46
C LEU A 98 7.12 -10.75 -0.69
N ALA A 99 8.29 -10.14 -0.55
CA ALA A 99 8.48 -8.71 -0.86
C ALA A 99 8.21 -8.39 -2.34
N THR A 100 8.61 -9.29 -3.25
CA THR A 100 8.29 -9.16 -4.67
C THR A 100 6.78 -9.28 -4.94
N GLU A 101 6.08 -10.15 -4.20
CA GLU A 101 4.62 -10.26 -4.29
C GLU A 101 3.90 -9.01 -3.75
N VAL A 102 4.41 -8.39 -2.69
CA VAL A 102 3.92 -7.09 -2.21
C VAL A 102 4.04 -6.01 -3.30
N ASP A 103 5.20 -5.92 -3.95
CA ASP A 103 5.41 -4.97 -5.05
C ASP A 103 4.47 -5.21 -6.24
N ALA A 104 4.24 -6.49 -6.58
CA ALA A 104 3.30 -6.85 -7.63
C ALA A 104 1.87 -6.42 -7.29
N ALA A 105 1.44 -6.60 -6.03
CA ALA A 105 0.12 -6.16 -5.58
C ALA A 105 -0.02 -4.63 -5.61
N CYS A 106 1.00 -3.88 -5.17
CA CYS A 106 1.06 -2.42 -5.29
C CYS A 106 0.94 -1.98 -6.76
N THR A 107 1.69 -2.64 -7.66
CA THR A 107 1.70 -2.35 -9.09
C THR A 107 0.33 -2.60 -9.72
N ALA A 108 -0.36 -3.68 -9.36
CA ALA A 108 -1.68 -4.00 -9.87
C ALA A 108 -2.71 -2.91 -9.55
N CYS A 109 -2.72 -2.39 -8.31
CA CYS A 109 -3.58 -1.28 -7.94
C CYS A 109 -3.20 0.01 -8.68
N HIS A 110 -1.91 0.34 -8.73
CA HIS A 110 -1.43 1.54 -9.39
C HIS A 110 -1.70 1.55 -10.90
N ALA A 111 -1.66 0.41 -11.58
CA ALA A 111 -1.95 0.31 -13.01
C ALA A 111 -3.38 0.78 -13.37
N VAL A 112 -4.33 0.59 -12.47
CA VAL A 112 -5.73 0.99 -12.63
C VAL A 112 -5.94 2.42 -12.14
N TYR A 113 -5.42 2.74 -10.97
CA TYR A 113 -5.83 3.93 -10.21
C TYR A 113 -4.83 5.07 -10.19
N ARG A 114 -3.60 4.86 -10.66
CA ARG A 114 -2.62 5.94 -10.75
C ARG A 114 -2.34 6.31 -12.20
N GLU A 115 -2.01 7.57 -12.37
CA GLU A 115 -1.48 8.13 -13.59
C GLU A 115 -0.33 9.06 -13.23
N GLN A 116 0.56 9.27 -14.19
CA GLN A 116 1.63 10.24 -14.04
C GLN A 116 1.16 11.58 -14.62
N ASP A 117 1.33 12.66 -13.85
CA ASP A 117 1.11 14.01 -14.35
C ASP A 117 2.11 14.27 -15.51
N PRO A 118 1.63 14.68 -16.71
CA PRO A 118 2.49 14.83 -17.87
C PRO A 118 3.49 15.99 -17.73
N VAL A 119 3.21 16.96 -16.83
CA VAL A 119 4.05 18.14 -16.60
C VAL A 119 5.01 17.89 -15.45
N THR A 120 4.50 17.53 -14.27
CA THR A 120 5.33 17.40 -13.05
C THR A 120 5.99 16.03 -12.94
N ARG A 121 5.53 15.04 -13.70
CA ARG A 121 5.91 13.62 -13.58
C ARG A 121 5.56 12.99 -12.23
N GLU A 122 4.81 13.69 -11.38
CA GLU A 122 4.32 13.15 -10.13
C GLU A 122 3.19 12.15 -10.38
N TYR A 123 3.14 11.10 -9.57
CA TYR A 123 2.04 10.15 -9.65
C TYR A 123 0.83 10.68 -8.87
N ARG A 124 -0.33 10.73 -9.52
CA ARG A 124 -1.61 11.15 -8.94
C ARG A 124 -2.69 10.09 -9.13
N LEU A 125 -3.81 10.26 -8.43
CA LEU A 125 -4.99 9.43 -8.60
C LEU A 125 -5.62 9.70 -9.98
N ARG A 126 -5.89 8.64 -10.74
CA ARG A 126 -6.50 8.72 -12.07
C ARG A 126 -7.98 9.07 -11.92
N GLN A 127 -8.33 10.32 -12.22
CA GLN A 127 -9.71 10.82 -12.03
C GLN A 127 -10.74 10.06 -12.86
N SER A 128 -10.40 9.67 -14.09
CA SER A 128 -11.27 8.85 -14.94
C SER A 128 -11.49 7.45 -14.41
N ALA A 129 -10.58 6.94 -13.56
CA ALA A 129 -10.83 5.68 -12.89
C ALA A 129 -11.95 5.87 -11.87
N LEU A 130 -12.06 6.98 -11.16
CA LEU A 130 -12.99 7.17 -10.03
C LEU A 130 -14.46 7.41 -10.41
N GLN A 131 -14.78 7.48 -11.70
CA GLN A 131 -16.11 7.78 -12.23
C GLN A 131 -17.00 6.54 -12.35
#